data_AF-A0A6M8J5B0-F1
#
_entry.id   AF-A0A6M8J5B0-F1
#
_cell.length_a   1.000
_cell.length_b   1.000
_cell.length_c   1.000
_cell.angle_alpha   90.00
_cell.angle_beta   90.00
_cell.angle_gamma   90.00
#
_symmetry.space_group_name_H-M   'P 1'
#
loop_
_entity.id
_entity.type
_entity.pdbx_description
1 polymer ?
#
loop_
_entity_poly.entity_id
_entity_poly.type
_entity_poly.pdbx_seq_one_letter_code
_entity_poly.pdbx_strand_id
1 'polypeptide(L)'
;MYETSARLAWERFAAHLEGHGEGLFLAVSDTPLAQVARDALAGTAEARGFGPDACTFACLRRAGKALSPDDLAFLVEGLDPLALVLCDRAGTDTYRKALACADRADAQLSNHGASSGTSRLQKPADQDDCDGERTAEPHAAAAPATDRAAATSASDASDASGASGASGASGASGEHPRKGAPEGRDQRSAFEKAPELLPRQGFCMALGRPVVAFDDFGSLLSTPALKQQAWALLKRIPARS
;
A
#
# COMPACT_ATOMS: atom_id res chain seq x y z
N MET A 1 18.64 0.87 -7.58
CA MET A 1 17.82 2.08 -7.87
C MET A 1 16.47 1.98 -7.15
N TYR A 2 15.69 0.90 -7.32
CA TYR A 2 14.42 0.70 -6.61
C TYR A 2 14.54 0.66 -5.08
N GLU A 3 15.56 -0.01 -4.53
CA GLU A 3 15.87 -0.01 -3.08
C GLU A 3 15.95 1.39 -2.47
N THR A 4 16.46 2.38 -3.23
CA THR A 4 16.53 3.78 -2.81
C THR A 4 15.15 4.42 -2.70
N SER A 5 14.25 4.10 -3.63
CA SER A 5 12.86 4.60 -3.65
C SER A 5 12.01 3.96 -2.55
N ALA A 6 12.11 2.64 -2.37
CA ALA A 6 11.39 1.91 -1.32
C ALA A 6 11.83 2.38 0.07
N ARG A 7 13.14 2.52 0.29
CA ARG A 7 13.69 3.06 1.53
C ARG A 7 13.23 4.50 1.78
N LEU A 8 13.24 5.37 0.78
CA LEU A 8 12.82 6.77 0.95
C LEU A 8 11.31 6.89 1.21
N ALA A 9 10.48 6.07 0.58
CA ALA A 9 9.05 5.97 0.89
C ALA A 9 8.82 5.47 2.33
N TRP A 10 9.57 4.44 2.77
CA TRP A 10 9.52 3.94 4.14
C TRP A 10 9.94 5.00 5.15
N GLU A 11 11.10 5.64 4.98
CA GLU A 11 11.60 6.68 5.88
C GLU A 11 10.63 7.87 5.97
N ARG A 12 10.03 8.30 4.84
CA ARG A 12 9.02 9.37 4.80
C ARG A 12 7.74 9.01 5.54
N PHE A 13 7.29 7.76 5.46
CA PHE A 13 5.98 7.33 5.95
C PHE A 13 6.02 6.33 7.12
N ALA A 14 7.17 6.13 7.76
CA ALA A 14 7.35 5.14 8.84
C ALA A 14 6.29 5.23 9.96
N ALA A 15 5.83 6.44 10.30
CA ALA A 15 4.77 6.66 11.27
C ALA A 15 3.41 6.04 10.87
N HIS A 16 3.17 5.79 9.59
CA HIS A 16 1.97 5.18 9.02
C HIS A 16 2.14 3.70 8.66
N LEU A 17 3.37 3.16 8.74
CA LEU A 17 3.72 1.81 8.30
C LEU A 17 3.96 0.85 9.47
N GLU A 18 3.70 -0.43 9.22
CA GLU A 18 4.01 -1.59 10.06
C GLU A 18 4.29 -2.80 9.15
N GLY A 19 4.86 -3.88 9.70
CA GLY A 19 5.24 -5.07 8.94
C GLY A 19 6.62 -4.96 8.29
N HIS A 20 6.83 -5.64 7.17
CA HIS A 20 8.13 -5.71 6.51
C HIS A 20 8.42 -4.47 5.65
N GLY A 21 9.69 -4.04 5.60
CA GLY A 21 10.15 -2.86 4.85
C GLY A 21 9.99 -3.00 3.34
N GLU A 22 10.17 -4.22 2.84
CA GLU A 22 10.15 -4.58 1.41
C GLU A 22 9.02 -5.58 1.14
N GLY A 23 7.87 -5.40 1.82
CA GLY A 23 6.73 -6.30 1.70
C GLY A 23 6.10 -6.23 0.32
N LEU A 24 6.14 -7.35 -0.41
CA LEU A 24 5.54 -7.48 -1.75
C LEU A 24 4.00 -7.46 -1.74
N PHE A 25 3.39 -7.49 -0.55
CA PHE A 25 1.95 -7.54 -0.32
C PHE A 25 1.55 -6.36 0.59
N LEU A 26 1.04 -5.28 -0.01
CA LEU A 26 0.67 -4.07 0.73
C LEU A 26 -0.81 -4.10 1.10
N ALA A 27 -1.12 -4.03 2.40
CA ALA A 27 -2.46 -3.85 2.91
C ALA A 27 -2.68 -2.39 3.35
N VAL A 28 -3.74 -1.75 2.86
CA VAL A 28 -4.09 -0.36 3.16
C VAL A 28 -5.41 -0.31 3.93
N SER A 29 -5.42 0.40 5.06
CA SER A 29 -6.59 0.54 5.95
C SER A 29 -6.68 1.95 6.51
N ASP A 30 -7.88 2.39 6.87
CA ASP A 30 -8.13 3.72 7.46
C ASP A 30 -7.44 3.90 8.81
N THR A 31 -7.53 2.87 9.65
CA THR A 31 -7.01 2.78 11.01
C THR A 31 -6.22 1.48 11.20
N PRO A 32 -5.34 1.36 12.21
CA PRO A 32 -4.51 0.16 12.36
C PRO A 32 -5.33 -1.13 12.43
N LEU A 33 -4.95 -2.12 11.62
CA LEU A 33 -5.62 -3.41 11.57
C LEU A 33 -5.44 -4.19 12.89
N ALA A 34 -6.51 -4.86 13.33
CA ALA A 34 -6.43 -5.82 14.42
C ALA A 34 -5.49 -6.99 14.07
N GLN A 35 -4.86 -7.60 15.07
CA GLN A 35 -3.87 -8.67 14.85
C GLN A 35 -4.41 -9.81 13.98
N VAL A 36 -5.64 -10.28 14.27
CA VAL A 36 -6.32 -11.34 13.49
C VAL A 36 -6.44 -11.02 11.99
N ALA A 37 -6.57 -9.74 11.62
CA ALA A 37 -6.59 -9.31 10.24
C ALA A 37 -5.18 -9.30 9.63
N ARG A 38 -4.16 -8.86 10.38
CA ARG A 38 -2.75 -8.94 9.96
C ARG A 38 -2.32 -10.40 9.74
N ASP A 39 -2.65 -11.30 10.67
CA ASP A 39 -2.36 -12.74 10.59
C ASP A 39 -3.04 -13.39 9.37
N ALA A 40 -4.32 -13.05 9.13
CA ALA A 40 -5.07 -13.57 7.98
C ALA A 40 -4.48 -13.13 6.64
N LEU A 41 -3.90 -11.92 6.57
CA LEU A 41 -3.23 -11.40 5.37
C LEU A 41 -1.82 -11.99 5.21
N ALA A 42 -1.05 -12.13 6.30
CA ALA A 42 0.26 -12.78 6.29
C ALA A 42 0.17 -14.26 5.84
N GLY A 43 -0.70 -15.05 6.47
CA GLY A 43 -0.94 -16.44 6.06
C GLY A 43 -1.53 -16.58 4.65
N THR A 44 -2.22 -15.54 4.15
CA THR A 44 -2.61 -15.47 2.74
C THR A 44 -1.39 -15.26 1.85
N ALA A 45 -0.56 -14.26 2.13
CA ALA A 45 0.62 -13.93 1.32
C ALA A 45 1.59 -15.13 1.26
N GLU A 46 1.83 -15.80 2.39
CA GLU A 46 2.62 -17.04 2.45
C GLU A 46 1.99 -18.14 1.59
N ALA A 47 0.69 -18.44 1.76
CA ALA A 47 -0.02 -19.46 0.97
C ALA A 47 -0.20 -19.11 -0.53
N ARG A 48 0.10 -17.87 -0.94
CA ARG A 48 0.19 -17.44 -2.34
C ARG A 48 1.65 -17.37 -2.85
N GLY A 49 2.64 -17.75 -2.04
CA GLY A 49 4.05 -17.83 -2.46
C GLY A 49 4.82 -16.51 -2.38
N PHE A 50 4.32 -15.49 -1.65
CA PHE A 50 5.06 -14.24 -1.46
C PHE A 50 6.13 -14.34 -0.35
N GLY A 51 6.06 -15.37 0.51
CA GLY A 51 6.96 -15.58 1.65
C GLY A 51 6.35 -15.18 3.00
N PRO A 52 7.00 -15.51 4.13
CA PRO A 52 6.48 -15.25 5.48
C PRO A 52 6.47 -13.75 5.82
N ASP A 53 7.52 -13.01 5.43
CA ASP A 53 7.68 -11.57 5.69
C ASP A 53 7.16 -10.71 4.52
N ALA A 54 6.14 -11.18 3.81
CA ALA A 54 5.65 -10.53 2.59
C ALA A 54 4.79 -9.27 2.83
N CYS A 55 4.28 -9.07 4.05
CA CYS A 55 3.24 -8.07 4.32
C CYS A 55 3.79 -6.74 4.84
N THR A 56 3.42 -5.65 4.16
CA THR A 56 3.47 -4.28 4.68
C THR A 56 2.05 -3.80 4.98
N PHE A 57 1.85 -3.11 6.10
CA PHE A 57 0.57 -2.56 6.52
C PHE A 57 0.65 -1.04 6.55
N ALA A 58 -0.09 -0.37 5.66
CA ALA A 58 -0.25 1.08 5.63
C ALA A 58 -1.56 1.50 6.28
N CYS A 59 -1.45 2.37 7.29
CA CYS A 59 -2.56 2.97 8.00
C CYS A 59 -2.72 4.43 7.57
N LEU A 60 -3.84 4.77 6.92
CA LEU A 60 -4.09 6.12 6.42
C LEU A 60 -4.11 7.15 7.55
N ARG A 61 -4.75 6.86 8.69
CA ARG A 61 -4.88 7.77 9.83
C ARG A 61 -4.13 7.25 11.05
N ARG A 62 -2.95 7.82 11.35
CA ARG A 62 -2.11 7.47 12.50
C ARG A 62 -1.55 8.72 13.18
N ALA A 63 -1.48 8.71 14.51
CA ALA A 63 -0.97 9.81 15.34
C ALA A 63 -1.56 11.20 15.00
N GLY A 64 -2.85 11.27 14.67
CA GLY A 64 -3.56 12.51 14.31
C GLY A 64 -3.26 13.06 12.91
N LYS A 65 -2.43 12.39 12.11
CA LYS A 65 -2.16 12.71 10.70
C LYS A 65 -2.90 11.75 9.78
N ALA A 66 -3.27 12.23 8.59
CA ALA A 66 -3.86 11.44 7.53
C ALA A 66 -2.98 11.51 6.28
N LEU A 67 -2.73 10.38 5.62
CA LEU A 67 -2.09 10.36 4.30
C LEU A 67 -3.02 11.01 3.27
N SER A 68 -2.47 11.91 2.45
CA SER A 68 -3.19 12.41 1.27
C SER A 68 -3.23 11.35 0.16
N PRO A 69 -4.10 11.49 -0.86
CA PRO A 69 -4.04 10.64 -2.04
C PRO A 69 -2.68 10.67 -2.75
N ASP A 70 -2.00 11.82 -2.76
CA ASP A 70 -0.69 11.99 -3.40
C ASP A 70 0.42 11.30 -2.58
N ASP A 71 0.35 11.38 -1.25
CA ASP A 71 1.24 10.63 -0.36
C ASP A 71 1.04 9.11 -0.53
N LEU A 72 -0.21 8.65 -0.70
CA LEU A 72 -0.51 7.24 -0.95
C LEU A 72 -0.03 6.79 -2.34
N ALA A 73 -0.15 7.64 -3.38
CA ALA A 73 0.42 7.35 -4.69
C ALA A 73 1.95 7.17 -4.60
N PHE A 74 2.64 8.15 -4.00
CA PHE A 74 4.09 8.10 -3.76
C PHE A 74 4.51 6.86 -2.96
N LEU A 75 3.75 6.51 -1.91
CA LEU A 75 4.03 5.32 -1.10
C LEU A 75 3.92 4.03 -1.90
N VAL A 76 2.87 3.89 -2.72
CA VAL A 76 2.64 2.69 -3.55
C VAL A 76 3.66 2.60 -4.70
N GLU A 77 4.03 3.73 -5.30
CA GLU A 77 5.08 3.77 -6.34
C GLU A 77 6.47 3.49 -5.76
N GLY A 78 6.79 4.03 -4.57
CA GLY A 78 8.07 3.84 -3.91
C GLY A 78 8.29 2.42 -3.41
N LEU A 79 7.29 1.81 -2.75
CA LEU A 79 7.37 0.42 -2.27
C LEU A 79 7.21 -0.63 -3.39
N ASP A 80 6.59 -0.25 -4.52
CA ASP A 80 6.23 -1.13 -5.65
C ASP A 80 5.68 -2.52 -5.26
N PRO A 81 4.56 -2.59 -4.52
CA PRO A 81 3.99 -3.85 -4.07
C PRO A 81 3.42 -4.64 -5.26
N LEU A 82 3.70 -5.95 -5.27
CA LEU A 82 3.20 -6.89 -6.27
C LEU A 82 1.71 -7.23 -6.09
N ALA A 83 1.14 -6.99 -4.90
CA ALA A 83 -0.29 -7.11 -4.64
C ALA A 83 -0.76 -6.06 -3.62
N LEU A 84 -1.98 -5.56 -3.82
CA LEU A 84 -2.59 -4.55 -2.96
C LEU A 84 -3.90 -5.07 -2.36
N VAL A 85 -4.10 -4.87 -1.06
CA VAL A 85 -5.37 -5.16 -0.37
C VAL A 85 -5.90 -3.92 0.32
N LEU A 86 -7.00 -3.39 -0.19
CA LEU A 86 -7.73 -2.26 0.38
C LEU A 86 -8.73 -2.82 1.38
N CYS A 87 -8.43 -2.67 2.67
CA CYS A 87 -9.11 -3.40 3.75
C CYS A 87 -10.46 -2.78 4.14
N ASP A 88 -10.75 -1.56 3.71
CA ASP A 88 -11.99 -0.86 4.02
C ASP A 88 -12.33 0.21 2.95
N ARG A 89 -13.49 0.84 3.13
CA ARG A 89 -13.99 1.92 2.25
C ARG A 89 -13.06 3.12 2.15
N ALA A 90 -12.39 3.54 3.23
CA ALA A 90 -11.53 4.72 3.18
C ALA A 90 -10.18 4.41 2.50
N GLY A 91 -9.63 3.21 2.72
CA GLY A 91 -8.54 2.65 1.92
C GLY A 91 -8.87 2.65 0.42
N THR A 92 -10.06 2.12 0.09
CA THR A 92 -10.55 2.04 -1.29
C THR A 92 -10.77 3.41 -1.93
N ASP A 93 -11.45 4.32 -1.22
CA ASP A 93 -11.79 5.65 -1.73
C ASP A 93 -10.57 6.60 -1.78
N THR A 94 -9.55 6.38 -0.94
CA THR A 94 -8.28 7.13 -1.00
C THR A 94 -7.38 6.61 -2.11
N TYR A 95 -7.26 5.28 -2.29
CA TYR A 95 -6.49 4.72 -3.39
C TYR A 95 -7.09 5.05 -4.78
N ARG A 96 -8.43 5.09 -4.90
CA ARG A 96 -9.08 5.57 -6.13
C ARG A 96 -8.72 7.02 -6.49
N LYS A 97 -8.56 7.88 -5.49
CA LYS A 97 -8.08 9.27 -5.69
C LYS A 97 -6.59 9.29 -6.05
N ALA A 98 -5.78 8.44 -5.43
CA ALA A 98 -4.34 8.32 -5.70
C ALA A 98 -4.07 7.96 -7.18
N LEU A 99 -4.80 6.97 -7.73
CA LEU A 99 -4.76 6.65 -9.16
C LEU A 99 -5.09 7.86 -10.05
N ALA A 100 -6.16 8.59 -9.71
CA ALA A 100 -6.58 9.79 -10.45
C ALA A 100 -5.62 10.99 -10.31
N CYS A 101 -4.63 10.93 -9.41
CA CYS A 101 -3.55 11.91 -9.29
C CYS A 101 -2.33 11.48 -10.11
N ALA A 102 -1.95 10.19 -10.09
CA ALA A 102 -0.90 9.63 -10.94
C ALA A 102 -1.19 9.89 -12.44
N ASP A 103 -2.42 9.56 -12.89
CA ASP A 103 -2.88 9.82 -14.28
C ASP A 103 -2.70 11.30 -14.70
N ARG A 104 -2.81 12.25 -13.75
CA ARG A 104 -2.65 13.69 -14.04
C ARG A 104 -1.20 14.11 -14.12
N ALA A 105 -0.32 13.54 -13.30
CA ALA A 105 1.11 13.83 -13.33
C ALA A 105 1.71 13.44 -14.70
N ASP A 106 1.38 12.24 -15.19
CA ASP A 106 1.81 11.75 -16.51
C ASP A 106 1.26 12.62 -17.66
N ALA A 107 0.00 13.03 -17.58
CA ALA A 107 -0.60 13.95 -18.55
C ALA A 107 0.06 15.34 -18.54
N GLN A 108 0.45 15.85 -17.36
CA GLN A 108 1.16 17.12 -17.23
C GLN A 108 2.59 17.05 -17.78
N LEU A 109 3.33 15.98 -17.50
CA LEU A 109 4.67 15.76 -18.06
C LEU A 109 4.61 15.68 -19.59
N SER A 110 3.64 14.96 -20.14
CA SER A 110 3.39 14.84 -21.58
C SER A 110 3.13 16.21 -22.24
N ASN A 111 2.33 17.06 -21.61
CA ASN A 111 2.03 18.41 -22.12
C ASN A 111 3.23 19.37 -22.06
N HIS A 112 4.08 19.29 -21.02
CA HIS A 112 5.29 20.12 -20.94
C HIS A 112 6.35 19.70 -21.97
N GLY A 113 6.44 18.41 -22.31
CA GLY A 113 7.29 17.91 -23.39
C GLY A 113 6.93 18.49 -24.78
N ALA A 114 5.66 18.80 -25.02
CA ALA A 114 5.19 19.38 -26.28
C ALA A 114 5.43 20.91 -26.39
N SER A 115 5.67 21.61 -25.28
CA SER A 115 5.75 23.08 -25.22
C SER A 115 7.17 23.65 -25.43
N SER A 116 8.21 22.82 -25.35
CA SER A 116 9.62 23.28 -25.38
C SER A 116 10.13 23.69 -26.77
N GLY A 117 9.31 23.59 -27.82
CA GLY A 117 9.64 24.08 -29.16
C GLY A 117 9.19 25.52 -29.38
N THR A 118 10.13 26.43 -29.65
CA THR A 118 9.95 27.86 -30.04
C THR A 118 9.96 28.95 -28.96
N SER A 119 10.85 28.88 -27.96
CA SER A 119 11.30 30.12 -27.29
C SER A 119 12.36 30.83 -28.13
N ARG A 120 11.96 31.90 -28.84
CA ARG A 120 12.84 32.75 -29.66
C ARG A 120 13.72 33.61 -28.75
N LEU A 121 15.01 33.70 -29.08
CA LEU A 121 15.99 34.59 -28.44
C LEU A 121 15.43 36.00 -28.19
N GLN A 122 15.33 36.38 -26.92
CA GLN A 122 15.15 37.76 -26.50
C GLN A 122 16.21 38.09 -25.45
N LYS A 123 17.16 38.95 -25.85
CA LYS A 123 18.33 39.37 -25.08
C LYS A 123 17.94 40.51 -24.12
N PRO A 124 18.16 40.41 -22.80
CA PRO A 124 18.37 41.56 -21.95
C PRO A 124 19.82 42.05 -22.08
N ALA A 125 20.01 43.36 -21.98
CA ALA A 125 21.32 44.01 -21.87
C ALA A 125 21.74 44.14 -20.39
N ASP A 126 23.05 44.23 -20.13
CA ASP A 126 23.76 45.30 -19.38
C ASP A 126 22.98 46.05 -18.26
N GLN A 127 23.49 46.50 -17.10
CA GLN A 127 24.76 46.50 -16.33
C GLN A 127 24.40 47.21 -14.97
N ASP A 128 25.09 47.19 -13.82
CA ASP A 128 26.23 46.43 -13.25
C ASP A 128 26.33 46.71 -11.72
N ASP A 129 27.25 45.99 -11.03
CA ASP A 129 28.10 46.46 -9.90
C ASP A 129 27.66 46.59 -8.42
N CYS A 130 28.71 46.48 -7.58
CA CYS A 130 28.92 47.03 -6.22
C CYS A 130 28.41 46.32 -4.94
N ASP A 131 29.35 45.56 -4.38
CA ASP A 131 29.73 45.31 -2.97
C ASP A 131 29.14 46.14 -1.80
N GLY A 132 29.13 45.52 -0.61
CA GLY A 132 28.96 46.21 0.67
C GLY A 132 29.03 45.30 1.91
N GLU A 133 30.23 45.08 2.44
CA GLU A 133 30.44 44.36 3.72
C GLU A 133 29.79 45.06 4.93
N ARG A 134 29.30 44.28 5.91
CA ARG A 134 29.36 44.70 7.33
C ARG A 134 29.42 43.52 8.32
N THR A 135 30.15 43.76 9.40
CA THR A 135 30.59 42.85 10.45
C THR A 135 29.60 42.68 11.61
N ALA A 136 29.71 41.55 12.34
CA ALA A 136 29.83 41.43 13.82
C ALA A 136 29.12 40.21 14.45
N GLU A 137 29.89 39.34 15.11
CA GLU A 137 29.46 38.53 16.29
C GLU A 137 29.59 39.40 17.58
N PRO A 138 29.45 38.92 18.86
CA PRO A 138 29.12 37.57 19.40
C PRO A 138 28.14 37.58 20.63
N HIS A 139 28.10 36.45 21.36
CA HIS A 139 27.52 36.19 22.71
C HIS A 139 26.02 35.81 22.81
N ALA A 140 25.56 34.96 23.75
CA ALA A 140 26.23 33.91 24.56
C ALA A 140 25.22 33.03 25.35
N ALA A 141 25.70 31.84 25.78
CA ALA A 141 25.43 31.15 27.06
C ALA A 141 24.17 30.28 27.33
N ALA A 142 24.46 29.23 28.13
CA ALA A 142 23.63 28.55 29.13
C ALA A 142 22.77 27.31 28.76
N ALA A 143 23.30 26.13 29.11
CA ALA A 143 22.53 24.98 29.61
C ALA A 143 22.33 25.13 31.16
N PRO A 144 21.48 24.32 31.83
CA PRO A 144 21.89 22.97 32.24
C PRO A 144 20.75 21.91 32.27
N ALA A 145 21.08 20.70 32.74
CA ALA A 145 20.27 19.48 32.67
C ALA A 145 19.55 19.05 33.97
N THR A 146 18.58 18.14 33.83
CA THR A 146 18.16 17.05 34.73
C THR A 146 17.54 15.96 33.81
N ASP A 147 17.83 14.65 33.82
CA ASP A 147 18.25 13.62 34.79
C ASP A 147 17.12 13.01 35.65
N ARG A 148 17.25 11.68 35.89
CA ARG A 148 16.40 10.69 36.58
C ARG A 148 15.20 10.13 35.77
N ALA A 149 15.12 8.87 35.32
CA ALA A 149 15.67 7.54 35.66
C ALA A 149 14.78 6.64 36.56
N ALA A 150 14.94 5.32 36.33
CA ALA A 150 14.27 4.15 36.94
C ALA A 150 12.83 3.82 36.44
N ALA A 151 12.38 2.56 36.30
CA ALA A 151 12.93 1.21 36.04
C ALA A 151 11.89 0.16 36.54
N THR A 152 12.17 -1.14 36.33
CA THR A 152 11.46 -2.35 36.81
C THR A 152 10.16 -2.70 36.04
N SER A 153 10.04 -3.85 35.35
CA SER A 153 10.13 -5.28 35.72
C SER A 153 8.82 -5.80 36.34
N ALA A 154 8.31 -7.03 36.09
CA ALA A 154 8.61 -8.12 35.14
C ALA A 154 7.48 -9.20 35.23
N SER A 155 7.56 -10.29 34.44
CA SER A 155 6.88 -11.61 34.66
C SER A 155 5.33 -11.64 34.55
N ASP A 156 4.62 -12.75 34.28
CA ASP A 156 4.99 -14.17 34.14
C ASP A 156 4.10 -14.95 33.12
N ALA A 157 4.24 -16.28 33.05
CA ALA A 157 3.82 -17.18 31.95
C ALA A 157 2.43 -17.86 32.06
N SER A 158 2.01 -18.53 30.97
CA SER A 158 1.36 -19.88 30.86
C SER A 158 0.55 -19.90 29.54
N ASP A 159 0.89 -20.65 28.49
CA ASP A 159 1.00 -22.11 28.33
C ASP A 159 -0.36 -22.86 28.43
N ALA A 160 -0.80 -23.42 27.30
CA ALA A 160 -1.93 -24.34 27.18
C ALA A 160 -1.88 -25.10 25.83
N SER A 161 -1.25 -26.27 25.81
CA SER A 161 -1.28 -27.21 24.67
C SER A 161 -2.53 -28.12 24.68
N GLY A 162 -3.05 -28.55 23.52
CA GLY A 162 -4.18 -29.50 23.46
C GLY A 162 -4.50 -30.07 22.06
N ALA A 163 -4.43 -31.42 21.95
CA ALA A 163 -4.73 -32.33 20.83
C ALA A 163 -5.91 -31.95 19.86
N SER A 164 -5.91 -32.24 18.55
CA SER A 164 -5.57 -33.45 17.75
C SER A 164 -6.69 -34.51 17.63
N GLY A 165 -6.96 -34.97 16.39
CA GLY A 165 -7.97 -35.98 15.98
C GLY A 165 -8.78 -35.51 14.74
N ALA A 166 -8.52 -35.97 13.50
CA ALA A 166 -8.90 -37.26 12.87
C ALA A 166 -10.42 -37.37 12.53
N SER A 167 -10.91 -38.00 11.45
CA SER A 167 -10.36 -38.47 10.15
C SER A 167 -11.52 -38.96 9.24
N GLY A 168 -11.34 -38.98 7.91
CA GLY A 168 -12.23 -39.67 6.94
C GLY A 168 -13.54 -38.94 6.53
N ALA A 169 -14.18 -39.24 5.39
CA ALA A 169 -13.77 -40.09 4.26
C ALA A 169 -14.49 -39.71 2.94
N SER A 170 -13.76 -39.85 1.82
CA SER A 170 -14.14 -40.51 0.55
C SER A 170 -15.49 -40.28 -0.15
N GLY A 171 -15.41 -39.99 -1.46
CA GLY A 171 -16.31 -40.59 -2.46
C GLY A 171 -17.22 -39.66 -3.28
N ALA A 172 -16.87 -39.41 -4.55
CA ALA A 172 -17.66 -39.79 -5.73
C ALA A 172 -17.17 -39.08 -7.02
N SER A 173 -17.02 -39.85 -8.10
CA SER A 173 -16.70 -39.36 -9.45
C SER A 173 -17.90 -38.74 -10.14
N GLY A 174 -17.67 -37.82 -11.09
CA GLY A 174 -18.71 -37.27 -11.97
C GLY A 174 -18.12 -36.50 -13.16
N GLU A 175 -18.06 -37.12 -14.33
CA GLU A 175 -17.59 -36.50 -15.57
C GLU A 175 -18.68 -35.67 -16.25
N HIS A 176 -18.30 -34.46 -16.69
CA HIS A 176 -18.65 -33.77 -17.96
C HIS A 176 -20.09 -33.83 -18.53
N PRO A 177 -20.63 -32.68 -19.00
CA PRO A 177 -20.19 -32.19 -20.31
C PRO A 177 -19.95 -30.68 -20.45
N ARG A 178 -19.17 -30.32 -21.47
CA ARG A 178 -18.82 -28.93 -21.84
C ARG A 178 -20.01 -28.20 -22.48
N LYS A 179 -20.19 -26.91 -22.19
CA LYS A 179 -21.00 -25.99 -23.01
C LYS A 179 -20.47 -24.54 -22.94
N GLY A 180 -20.28 -23.93 -24.11
CA GLY A 180 -20.24 -22.49 -24.32
C GLY A 180 -19.08 -21.70 -23.71
N ALA A 181 -17.98 -21.58 -24.45
CA ALA A 181 -17.05 -20.47 -24.23
C ALA A 181 -17.64 -19.19 -24.87
N PRO A 182 -17.83 -18.08 -24.12
CA PRO A 182 -18.11 -16.79 -24.73
C PRO A 182 -16.82 -16.24 -25.34
N GLU A 183 -16.89 -15.91 -26.63
CA GLU A 183 -15.75 -15.45 -27.43
C GLU A 183 -15.15 -14.13 -26.94
N GLY A 184 -13.91 -13.89 -27.34
CA GLY A 184 -13.05 -12.79 -26.92
C GLY A 184 -13.70 -11.42 -27.03
N ARG A 185 -14.30 -10.96 -25.93
CA ARG A 185 -14.53 -9.54 -25.69
C ARG A 185 -13.16 -8.90 -25.47
N ASP A 186 -12.83 -7.91 -26.29
CA ASP A 186 -11.55 -7.22 -26.31
C ASP A 186 -11.17 -6.69 -24.92
N GLN A 187 -10.26 -7.41 -24.25
CA GLN A 187 -9.84 -7.07 -22.89
C GLN A 187 -8.84 -5.90 -22.88
N ARG A 188 -8.31 -5.47 -24.04
CA ARG A 188 -7.28 -4.42 -24.11
C ARG A 188 -7.86 -3.02 -24.03
N SER A 189 -9.06 -2.81 -24.58
CA SER A 189 -9.78 -1.52 -24.52
C SER A 189 -10.22 -1.12 -23.10
N ALA A 190 -10.35 -2.07 -22.17
CA ALA A 190 -10.77 -1.78 -20.78
C ALA A 190 -9.67 -1.17 -19.89
N PHE A 191 -8.41 -1.14 -20.34
CA PHE A 191 -7.28 -0.61 -19.56
C PHE A 191 -7.23 0.93 -19.47
N GLU A 192 -7.93 1.64 -20.36
CA GLU A 192 -7.78 3.10 -20.56
C GLU A 192 -8.71 3.96 -19.68
N LYS A 193 -9.37 3.37 -18.67
CA LYS A 193 -10.22 4.08 -17.68
C LYS A 193 -9.97 3.61 -16.24
N ALA A 194 -8.73 3.76 -15.78
CA ALA A 194 -8.28 3.32 -14.45
C ALA A 194 -9.09 3.83 -13.24
N PRO A 195 -9.47 5.12 -13.11
CA PRO A 195 -9.99 5.62 -11.82
C PRO A 195 -11.46 5.28 -11.53
N GLU A 196 -12.25 4.83 -12.52
CA GLU A 196 -13.68 4.55 -12.33
C GLU A 196 -13.98 3.09 -11.94
N LEU A 197 -13.01 2.18 -12.08
CA LEU A 197 -13.23 0.73 -12.05
C LEU A 197 -12.85 -0.01 -10.75
N LEU A 198 -12.29 0.68 -9.74
CA LEU A 198 -12.03 0.07 -8.42
C LEU A 198 -13.36 -0.31 -7.74
N PRO A 199 -13.66 -1.62 -7.54
CA PRO A 199 -14.90 -2.04 -6.89
C PRO A 199 -14.87 -1.67 -5.39
N ARG A 200 -16.04 -1.44 -4.78
CA ARG A 200 -16.15 -1.24 -3.32
C ARG A 200 -15.73 -2.51 -2.55
N GLN A 201 -16.16 -3.67 -3.04
CA GLN A 201 -15.68 -4.97 -2.61
C GLN A 201 -15.51 -5.85 -3.84
N GLY A 202 -14.35 -6.49 -3.99
CA GLY A 202 -14.07 -7.32 -5.16
C GLY A 202 -12.58 -7.43 -5.48
N PHE A 203 -12.29 -7.74 -6.74
CA PHE A 203 -10.93 -7.83 -7.28
C PHE A 203 -10.89 -7.15 -8.65
N CYS A 204 -9.82 -6.40 -8.91
CA CYS A 204 -9.51 -5.82 -10.22
C CYS A 204 -7.99 -5.78 -10.44
N MET A 205 -7.58 -5.30 -11.62
CA MET A 205 -6.20 -4.89 -11.88
C MET A 205 -6.15 -3.36 -11.88
N ALA A 206 -5.15 -2.76 -11.24
CA ALA A 206 -4.87 -1.32 -11.32
C ALA A 206 -3.37 -1.14 -11.52
N LEU A 207 -2.94 -0.30 -12.48
CA LEU A 207 -1.52 -0.08 -12.82
C LEU A 207 -0.73 -1.40 -12.98
N GLY A 208 -1.31 -2.41 -13.64
CA GLY A 208 -0.71 -3.73 -13.85
C GLY A 208 -0.65 -4.66 -12.62
N ARG A 209 -0.96 -4.18 -11.40
CA ARG A 209 -0.94 -4.97 -10.17
C ARG A 209 -2.35 -5.45 -9.74
N PRO A 210 -2.48 -6.67 -9.17
CA PRO A 210 -3.73 -7.19 -8.62
C PRO A 210 -4.13 -6.41 -7.36
N VAL A 211 -5.39 -5.97 -7.33
CA VAL A 211 -5.98 -5.26 -6.19
C VAL A 211 -7.22 -6.01 -5.71
N VAL A 212 -7.27 -6.32 -4.41
CA VAL A 212 -8.48 -6.77 -3.72
C VAL A 212 -9.00 -5.63 -2.86
N ALA A 213 -10.30 -5.35 -2.94
CA ALA A 213 -10.97 -4.36 -2.12
C ALA A 213 -12.04 -4.99 -1.23
N PHE A 214 -12.20 -4.43 -0.04
CA PHE A 214 -13.22 -4.80 0.94
C PHE A 214 -13.93 -3.55 1.46
N ASP A 215 -15.24 -3.66 1.74
CA ASP A 215 -15.97 -2.61 2.43
C ASP A 215 -15.52 -2.49 3.91
N ASP A 216 -15.36 -3.64 4.57
CA ASP A 216 -14.77 -3.81 5.90
C ASP A 216 -14.22 -5.24 6.03
N PHE A 217 -12.90 -5.40 5.91
CA PHE A 217 -12.23 -6.69 6.04
C PHE A 217 -12.27 -7.24 7.47
N GLY A 218 -12.27 -6.39 8.49
CA GLY A 218 -12.30 -6.79 9.89
C GLY A 218 -13.59 -7.52 10.25
N SER A 219 -14.73 -6.93 9.87
CA SER A 219 -16.06 -7.54 10.07
C SER A 219 -16.24 -8.84 9.26
N LEU A 220 -15.57 -8.99 8.11
CA LEU A 220 -15.62 -10.24 7.36
C LEU A 220 -14.94 -11.41 8.09
N LEU A 221 -14.03 -11.16 9.03
CA LEU A 221 -13.36 -12.22 9.81
C LEU A 221 -14.18 -12.71 11.01
N SER A 222 -15.26 -12.00 11.38
CA SER A 222 -16.05 -12.30 12.58
C SER A 222 -16.91 -13.58 12.50
N THR A 223 -17.19 -14.09 11.29
CA THR A 223 -17.97 -15.33 11.12
C THR A 223 -17.33 -16.28 10.09
N PRO A 224 -17.49 -17.61 10.23
CA PRO A 224 -16.94 -18.56 9.26
C PRO A 224 -17.42 -18.32 7.82
N ALA A 225 -18.69 -17.95 7.63
CA ALA A 225 -19.28 -17.72 6.31
C ALA A 225 -18.68 -16.49 5.62
N LEU A 226 -18.56 -15.36 6.32
CA LEU A 226 -17.94 -14.15 5.78
C LEU A 226 -16.42 -14.34 5.55
N LYS A 227 -15.75 -15.11 6.41
CA LYS A 227 -14.34 -15.47 6.24
C LYS A 227 -14.10 -16.25 4.94
N GLN A 228 -15.00 -17.15 4.56
CA GLN A 228 -14.92 -17.83 3.25
C GLN A 228 -15.10 -16.85 2.07
N GLN A 229 -15.95 -15.82 2.20
CA GLN A 229 -16.10 -14.79 1.15
C GLN A 229 -14.82 -13.97 1.00
N ALA A 230 -14.19 -13.55 2.11
CA ALA A 230 -12.91 -12.86 2.10
C ALA A 230 -11.80 -13.72 1.46
N TRP A 231 -11.73 -14.99 1.84
CA TRP A 231 -10.79 -15.95 1.27
C TRP A 231 -11.01 -16.21 -0.23
N ALA A 232 -12.26 -16.23 -0.70
CA ALA A 232 -12.57 -16.38 -2.12
C ALA A 232 -12.04 -15.21 -2.96
N LEU A 233 -12.07 -13.98 -2.43
CA LEU A 233 -11.47 -12.81 -3.07
C LEU A 233 -9.94 -12.82 -3.02
N LEU A 234 -9.34 -13.11 -1.86
CA LEU A 234 -7.89 -13.17 -1.70
C LEU A 234 -7.22 -14.23 -2.59
N LYS A 235 -7.88 -15.38 -2.82
CA LYS A 235 -7.40 -16.42 -3.74
C LYS A 235 -7.33 -15.99 -5.21
N ARG A 236 -7.93 -14.84 -5.59
CA ARG A 236 -7.83 -14.27 -6.94
C ARG A 236 -6.49 -13.57 -7.19
N ILE A 237 -5.75 -13.20 -6.14
CA ILE A 237 -4.37 -12.74 -6.26
C ILE A 237 -3.55 -13.90 -6.84
N PRO A 238 -2.78 -13.73 -7.93
CA PRO A 238 -1.96 -14.78 -8.52
C PRO A 238 -1.03 -15.45 -7.51
N ALA A 239 -0.75 -16.73 -7.71
CA ALA A 239 0.27 -17.43 -6.93
C ALA A 239 1.65 -17.13 -7.54
N ARG A 240 2.68 -17.10 -6.70
CA ARG A 240 4.07 -17.18 -7.11
C ARG A 240 4.57 -18.61 -6.89
N SER A 241 5.33 -19.11 -7.86
CA SER A 241 5.91 -20.46 -7.92
C SER A 241 7.42 -20.40 -7.80
#